data_AF-A0A8S9LC02-F1
#
_entry.id   AF-A0A8S9LC02-F1
#
_cell.length_a   1.000
_cell.length_b   1.000
_cell.length_c   1.000
_cell.angle_alpha   90.00
_cell.angle_beta   90.00
_cell.angle_gamma   90.00
#
_symmetry.space_group_name_H-M   'P 1'
#
loop_
_entity.id
_entity.type
_entity.pdbx_description
1 polymer ?
#
loop_
_entity_poly.entity_id
_entity_poly.type
_entity_poly.pdbx_seq_one_letter_code
_entity_poly.pdbx_strand_id
1 'polypeptide(L)'
;MLRAFMESELPALIEKNPQLEVVTVLSRGQHPNERVVCVKNMDTEEVLLNATRLRNSLGRKVVKLRTRHVTKYPSVQARHLDYGSHVLRLSC
;
A
#
# COMPACT_ATOMS: atom_id res chain seq x y z
N MET A 1 0.98 -19.80 -18.14
CA MET A 1 0.41 -18.68 -17.38
C MET A 1 1.49 -17.93 -16.61
N LEU A 2 1.94 -18.34 -15.41
CA LEU A 2 2.98 -17.59 -14.67
C LEU A 2 4.35 -17.57 -15.38
N ARG A 3 4.76 -18.70 -15.96
CA ARG A 3 6.04 -18.79 -16.69
C ARG A 3 6.11 -17.84 -17.88
N ALA A 4 4.99 -17.66 -18.60
CA ALA A 4 4.91 -16.71 -19.70
C ALA A 4 5.09 -15.26 -19.21
N PHE A 5 4.49 -14.90 -18.06
CA PHE A 5 4.71 -13.59 -17.44
C PHE A 5 6.17 -13.36 -17.04
N MET A 6 6.86 -14.38 -16.52
CA MET A 6 8.29 -14.28 -16.16
C MET A 6 9.19 -14.06 -17.39
N GLU A 7 8.82 -14.65 -18.53
CA GLU A 7 9.61 -14.57 -19.76
C GLU A 7 9.31 -13.27 -20.54
N SER A 8 8.08 -12.75 -20.53
CA SER A 8 7.69 -11.56 -21.31
C SER A 8 7.64 -10.26 -20.51
N GLU A 9 6.83 -10.20 -19.45
CA GLU A 9 6.46 -8.94 -18.77
C GLU A 9 7.39 -8.60 -17.60
N LEU A 10 7.92 -9.60 -16.91
CA LEU A 10 8.78 -9.40 -15.73
C LEU A 10 10.06 -8.61 -16.03
N PRO A 11 10.80 -8.87 -17.12
CA PRO A 11 12.03 -8.12 -17.43
C PRO A 11 11.73 -6.63 -17.66
N ALA A 12 10.68 -6.33 -18.42
CA ALA A 12 10.25 -4.95 -18.69
C ALA A 12 9.79 -4.23 -17.42
N LEU A 13 9.20 -4.96 -16.46
CA LEU A 13 8.80 -4.42 -15.16
C LEU A 13 10.03 -4.06 -14.30
N ILE A 14 11.07 -4.89 -14.29
CA ILE A 14 12.32 -4.63 -13.55
C ILE A 14 13.04 -3.42 -14.15
N GLU A 15 13.16 -3.36 -15.48
CA GLU A 15 13.84 -2.25 -16.18
C GLU A 15 13.20 -0.89 -15.85
N LYS A 16 11.87 -0.82 -15.82
CA LYS A 16 11.14 0.40 -15.47
C LYS A 16 11.20 0.76 -13.98
N ASN A 17 11.53 -0.18 -13.10
CA ASN A 17 11.49 0.00 -11.66
C ASN A 17 12.79 -0.54 -11.01
N PRO A 18 13.94 0.11 -11.23
CA PRO A 18 15.25 -0.38 -10.77
C PRO A 18 15.39 -0.42 -9.23
N GLN A 19 14.45 0.19 -8.50
CA GLN A 19 14.41 0.20 -7.04
C GLN A 19 13.76 -1.07 -6.45
N LEU A 20 13.13 -1.91 -7.28
CA LEU A 20 12.46 -3.13 -6.84
C LEU A 20 13.41 -4.32 -6.88
N GLU A 21 13.57 -4.99 -5.76
CA GLU A 21 14.19 -6.31 -5.71
C GLU A 21 13.14 -7.38 -6.03
N VAL A 22 13.40 -8.16 -7.08
CA VAL A 22 12.54 -9.29 -7.46
C VAL A 22 13.21 -10.58 -7.04
N VAL A 23 12.62 -11.27 -6.06
CA VAL A 23 13.10 -12.55 -5.56
C VAL A 23 12.14 -13.66 -5.96
N THR A 24 12.65 -14.70 -6.62
CA THR A 24 11.90 -15.89 -6.98
C THR A 24 12.19 -17.02 -6.01
N VAL A 25 11.33 -17.20 -5.00
CA VAL A 25 11.47 -18.27 -4.00
C VAL A 25 10.41 -19.35 -4.20
N LEU A 26 10.85 -20.61 -4.25
CA LEU A 26 9.97 -21.78 -4.17
C LEU A 26 9.73 -22.14 -2.69
N SER A 27 8.82 -21.44 -2.02
CA SER A 27 8.43 -21.77 -0.64
C SER A 27 7.24 -22.74 -0.62
N ARG A 28 7.46 -23.93 -0.05
CA ARG A 28 6.39 -24.92 0.18
C ARG A 28 5.85 -24.75 1.61
N GLY A 29 4.53 -24.55 1.75
CA GLY A 29 3.85 -24.67 3.05
C GLY A 29 3.94 -23.47 4.00
N GLN A 30 4.34 -22.27 3.53
CA GLN A 30 4.42 -21.08 4.38
C GLN A 30 3.72 -19.89 3.73
N HIS A 31 2.79 -19.25 4.47
CA HIS A 31 2.16 -18.01 4.06
C HIS A 31 2.96 -16.81 4.61
N PRO A 32 3.49 -15.92 3.74
CA PRO A 32 4.18 -14.71 4.17
C PRO A 32 3.28 -13.79 5.01
N ASN A 33 3.86 -13.08 5.97
CA ASN A 33 3.19 -12.02 6.76
C ASN A 33 2.97 -10.71 5.96
N GLU A 34 3.34 -10.71 4.68
CA GLU A 34 3.26 -9.57 3.78
C GLU A 34 1.98 -9.62 2.93
N ARG A 35 1.73 -8.59 2.12
CA ARG A 35 0.58 -8.58 1.22
C ARG A 35 0.82 -9.57 0.08
N VAL A 36 0.15 -10.71 0.14
CA VAL A 36 0.24 -11.78 -0.86
C VAL A 36 -0.99 -11.78 -1.76
N VAL A 37 -0.78 -11.95 -3.06
CA VAL A 37 -1.85 -12.16 -4.04
C VAL A 37 -1.64 -13.53 -4.67
N CYS A 38 -2.67 -14.37 -4.63
CA CYS A 38 -2.65 -15.64 -5.36
C CYS A 38 -2.85 -15.36 -6.85
N VAL A 39 -1.96 -15.91 -7.67
CA VAL A 39 -1.93 -15.75 -9.15
C VAL A 39 -2.26 -17.05 -9.88
N LYS A 40 -2.93 -17.98 -9.18
CA LYS A 40 -3.28 -19.29 -9.74
C LYS A 40 -4.31 -19.12 -10.86
N ASN A 41 -4.02 -19.70 -12.02
CA ASN A 41 -4.89 -19.71 -13.20
C ASN A 41 -5.27 -18.31 -13.73
N MET A 42 -4.45 -17.28 -13.44
CA MET A 42 -4.60 -15.94 -13.99
C MET A 42 -3.81 -15.80 -15.30
N ASP A 43 -4.30 -14.93 -16.17
CA ASP A 43 -3.57 -14.55 -17.39
C ASP A 43 -2.41 -13.60 -17.08
N THR A 44 -1.47 -13.48 -18.03
CA THR A 44 -0.26 -12.67 -17.84
C THR A 44 -0.57 -11.20 -17.57
N GLU A 45 -1.60 -10.64 -18.22
CA GLU A 45 -2.07 -9.26 -18.02
C GLU A 45 -2.64 -9.04 -16.62
N GLU A 46 -3.40 -10.02 -16.10
CA GLU A 46 -3.97 -9.96 -14.75
C GLU A 46 -2.86 -10.02 -13.69
N VAL A 47 -1.84 -10.85 -13.91
CA VAL A 47 -0.66 -10.93 -13.06
C VAL A 47 0.10 -9.60 -13.07
N LEU A 48 0.30 -8.99 -14.24
CA LEU A 48 0.94 -7.67 -14.38
C LEU A 48 0.17 -6.57 -13.63
N LEU A 49 -1.17 -6.57 -13.76
CA LEU A 49 -2.04 -5.63 -13.06
C LEU A 49 -1.91 -5.78 -11.53
N ASN A 50 -1.89 -7.01 -11.04
CA ASN A 50 -1.73 -7.29 -9.61
C ASN A 50 -0.33 -6.89 -9.11
N ALA A 51 0.73 -7.15 -9.88
CA ALA A 51 2.09 -6.68 -9.57
C ALA A 51 2.14 -5.14 -9.50
N THR A 52 1.49 -4.45 -10.44
CA THR A 52 1.40 -2.98 -10.47
C THR A 52 0.64 -2.43 -9.26
N ARG A 53 -0.46 -3.08 -8.86
CA ARG A 53 -1.22 -2.72 -7.65
C ARG A 53 -0.40 -2.91 -6.38
N LEU A 54 0.35 -4.00 -6.29
CA LEU A 54 1.24 -4.25 -5.15
C LEU A 54 2.33 -3.19 -5.06
N ARG A 55 2.98 -2.86 -6.19
CA ARG A 55 3.97 -1.77 -6.27
C ARG A 55 3.39 -0.43 -5.81
N ASN A 56 2.20 -0.07 -6.28
CA ASN A 56 1.56 1.20 -5.93
C ASN A 56 1.03 1.25 -4.50
N SER A 57 1.09 0.14 -3.77
CA SER A 57 0.55 0.07 -2.42
C SER A 57 1.55 0.55 -1.37
N LEU A 58 1.07 1.33 -0.39
CA LEU A 58 1.91 1.91 0.66
C LEU A 58 2.20 0.95 1.83
N GLY A 59 1.92 -0.35 1.70
CA GLY A 59 2.15 -1.35 2.75
C GLY A 59 1.25 -1.26 4.01
N ARG A 60 0.42 -0.21 4.17
CA ARG A 60 -0.48 -0.06 5.33
C ARG A 60 -1.59 -1.11 5.33
N LYS A 61 -2.10 -1.53 6.50
CA LYS A 61 -3.25 -2.46 6.56
C LYS A 61 -4.48 -1.85 5.87
N VAL A 62 -5.17 -2.64 5.04
CA VAL A 62 -6.43 -2.20 4.42
C VAL A 62 -7.50 -2.14 5.52
N VAL A 63 -7.96 -0.93 5.84
CA VAL A 63 -9.01 -0.67 6.81
C VAL A 63 -9.97 0.36 6.25
N LYS A 64 -11.21 0.40 6.75
CA LYS A 64 -12.21 1.39 6.34
C LYS A 64 -11.68 2.80 6.63
N LEU A 65 -11.57 3.62 5.60
CA LEU A 65 -11.23 5.04 5.73
C LEU A 65 -12.34 5.76 6.51
N ARG A 66 -11.98 6.40 7.63
CA ARG A 66 -12.93 7.19 8.44
C ARG A 66 -13.15 8.59 7.86
N THR A 67 -12.07 9.24 7.43
CA THR A 67 -12.09 10.58 6.83
C THR A 67 -11.23 10.61 5.57
N ARG A 68 -11.65 11.35 4.54
CA ARG A 68 -10.91 11.44 3.26
C ARG A 68 -9.63 12.25 3.36
N HIS A 69 -9.64 13.31 4.16
CA HIS A 69 -8.51 14.22 4.33
C HIS A 69 -7.94 14.08 5.75
N VAL A 70 -6.62 13.97 5.82
CA VAL A 70 -5.86 14.01 7.06
C VAL A 70 -4.89 15.18 6.93
N THR A 71 -5.09 16.19 7.77
CA THR A 71 -4.18 17.34 7.87
C THR A 71 -3.64 17.43 9.28
N LYS A 72 -2.34 17.69 9.42
CA LYS A 72 -1.72 17.99 10.72
C LYS A 72 -2.09 19.39 11.21
N TYR A 73 -2.40 20.30 10.29
CA TYR A 73 -2.70 21.70 10.57
C TYR A 73 -4.07 22.04 10.00
N PRO A 74 -5.15 21.85 10.80
CA PRO A 74 -6.52 21.96 10.30
C PRO A 74 -6.98 23.41 10.08
N SER A 75 -6.37 24.39 10.73
CA SER A 75 -6.77 25.80 10.66
C SER A 75 -5.55 26.70 10.55
N VAL A 76 -5.60 27.67 9.64
CA VAL A 76 -4.55 28.70 9.50
C VAL A 76 -4.74 29.80 10.55
N GLN A 77 -5.99 30.18 10.86
CA GLN A 77 -6.34 31.29 11.75
C GLN A 77 -6.70 30.86 13.19
N ALA A 78 -6.24 29.67 13.61
CA ALA A 78 -6.69 28.97 14.81
C ALA A 78 -8.16 28.48 14.75
N ARG A 79 -8.51 27.60 15.71
CA ARG A 79 -9.85 27.02 15.82
C ARG A 79 -10.77 28.02 16.52
N HIS A 80 -12.01 28.12 16.05
CA HIS A 80 -13.04 28.86 16.75
C HIS A 80 -13.19 28.31 18.17
N LEU A 81 -12.86 29.12 19.16
CA LEU A 81 -13.09 28.86 20.57
C LEU A 81 -14.28 29.71 20.97
N ASP A 82 -15.37 29.07 21.37
CA ASP A 82 -16.48 29.77 21.99
C ASP A 82 -15.96 30.36 23.31
N TYR A 83 -15.95 31.69 23.46
CA TYR A 83 -15.58 32.35 24.70
C TYR A 83 -16.65 32.04 25.76
N GLY A 84 -16.49 30.93 26.47
CA GLY A 84 -17.49 30.44 27.42
C GLY A 84 -17.05 29.24 28.25
N SER A 85 -15.84 29.26 28.81
CA SER A 85 -15.46 28.71 30.14
C SER A 85 -13.95 28.56 30.20
N HIS A 86 -13.32 29.32 31.10
CA HIS A 86 -11.94 29.10 31.49
C HIS A 86 -11.82 27.70 32.09
N VAL A 87 -11.26 26.74 31.35
CA VAL A 87 -10.75 25.49 31.93
C VAL A 87 -9.32 25.31 31.40
N LEU A 88 -8.36 25.84 32.16
CA LEU A 88 -6.97 25.44 32.06
C LEU A 88 -6.88 23.96 32.46
N ARG A 89 -6.82 23.05 31.48
CA ARG A 89 -6.44 21.66 31.74
C ARG A 89 -4.93 21.55 31.64
N LEU A 90 -4.25 21.84 32.76
CA LEU A 90 -2.87 21.41 32.96
C LEU A 90 -2.90 19.91 33.29
N SER A 91 -2.23 19.09 32.48
CA SER A 91 -1.90 17.70 32.83
C SER A 91 -0.38 17.57 32.83
N CYS A 92 0.16 17.23 34.00
CA CYS A 92 1.44 16.54 34.13
C CYS A 92 1.31 15.11 33.59
#